data_AF-A0A7K3HCT3-F1
#
_entry.id   AF-A0A7K3HCT3-F1
#
_cell.length_a   1.000
_cell.length_b   1.000
_cell.length_c   1.000
_cell.angle_alpha   90.00
_cell.angle_beta   90.00
_cell.angle_gamma   90.00
#
_symmetry.space_group_name_H-M   'P 1'
#
loop_
_entity.id
_entity.type
_entity.pdbx_description
1 polymer ?
#
loop_
_entity_poly.entity_id
_entity_poly.type
_entity_poly.pdbx_seq_one_letter_code
_entity_poly.pdbx_strand_id
1 'polypeptide(L)' 'RARRGPPATGEEALLGREVVVSRAEGDRGQVLLDGAWWDVLGRDTPLAEGQLVRVVDRQDLVLVVEHAGPVGDRPPSEKE' A
#
# COMPACT_ATOMS: atom_id res chain seq x y z
N ARG A 1 5.04 32.33 -2.55
CA ARG A 1 5.58 31.54 -3.70
C ARG A 1 6.01 30.18 -3.17
N ALA A 2 5.13 29.18 -3.21
CA ALA A 2 5.46 27.83 -2.73
C ALA A 2 6.46 27.19 -3.70
N ARG A 3 7.60 26.72 -3.17
CA ARG A 3 8.60 25.98 -3.96
C ARG A 3 8.04 24.57 -4.13
N ARG A 4 7.48 24.32 -5.31
CA ARG A 4 7.05 22.99 -5.75
C ARG A 4 8.33 22.18 -5.96
N GLY A 5 8.79 21.51 -4.91
CA GLY A 5 9.81 20.48 -5.04
C GLY A 5 9.29 19.44 -6.03
N PRO A 6 10.14 18.85 -6.88
CA PRO A 6 9.72 17.79 -7.79
C PRO A 6 9.06 16.69 -6.94
N PRO A 7 7.79 16.33 -7.20
CA PRO A 7 7.13 15.33 -6.38
C PRO A 7 7.93 14.03 -6.56
N ALA A 8 8.41 13.45 -5.47
CA ALA A 8 9.16 12.19 -5.42
C ALA A 8 8.23 11.01 -5.76
N THR A 9 7.61 11.07 -6.93
CA THR A 9 6.52 10.23 -7.45
C THR A 9 6.89 9.76 -8.85
N GLY A 10 8.16 9.47 -9.07
CA GLY A 10 8.53 8.66 -10.21
C GLY A 10 7.75 7.35 -10.10
N GLU A 11 6.96 7.03 -11.12
CA GLU A 11 6.11 5.82 -11.16
C GLU A 11 6.88 4.58 -10.70
N GLU A 12 8.15 4.47 -11.11
CA GLU A 12 9.02 3.33 -10.78
C GLU A 12 9.44 3.25 -9.31
N ALA A 13 9.45 4.36 -8.58
CA ALA A 13 9.93 4.39 -7.19
C ALA A 13 8.89 3.83 -6.20
N LEU A 14 7.61 3.82 -6.59
CA LEU A 14 6.50 3.40 -5.71
C LEU A 14 6.16 1.92 -5.91
N LEU A 15 6.46 1.35 -7.08
CA LEU A 15 6.17 -0.05 -7.41
C LEU A 15 6.98 -1.00 -6.53
N GLY A 16 6.33 -2.07 -6.08
CA GLY A 16 6.91 -3.11 -5.23
C GLY A 16 7.04 -2.75 -3.75
N ARG A 17 6.69 -1.53 -3.34
CA ARG A 17 6.71 -1.07 -1.95
C ARG A 17 5.57 -1.69 -1.16
N GLU A 18 5.87 -2.14 0.04
CA GLU A 18 4.88 -2.62 1.01
C GLU A 18 4.45 -1.48 1.93
N VAL A 19 3.15 -1.27 2.05
CA VAL A 19 2.54 -0.18 2.81
C VAL A 19 1.36 -0.71 3.61
N VAL A 20 1.06 -0.03 4.71
CA VAL A 20 -0.10 -0.37 5.55
C VAL A 20 -1.27 0.51 5.15
N VAL A 21 -2.40 -0.11 4.85
CA VAL A 21 -3.67 0.58 4.61
C VAL A 21 -4.09 1.29 5.89
N SER A 22 -4.15 2.62 5.84
CA SER A 22 -4.55 3.42 7.01
C SER A 22 -6.07 3.55 7.11
N ARG A 23 -6.74 3.64 5.96
CA ARG A 23 -8.21 3.68 5.87
C ARG A 23 -8.66 2.82 4.70
N ALA A 24 -9.75 2.09 4.85
CA ALA A 24 -10.28 1.22 3.81
C ALA A 24 -11.80 1.34 3.69
N GLU A 25 -12.29 1.40 2.46
CA GLU A 25 -13.70 1.44 2.11
C GLU A 25 -13.92 0.50 0.92
N GLY A 26 -14.24 -0.77 1.22
CA GLY A 26 -14.47 -1.80 0.20
C GLY A 26 -13.18 -2.16 -0.56
N ASP A 27 -13.18 -1.98 -1.87
CA ASP A 27 -12.01 -2.17 -2.75
C ASP A 27 -11.02 -0.99 -2.72
N ARG A 28 -11.39 0.14 -2.10
CA ARG A 28 -10.55 1.34 -2.06
C ARG A 28 -9.99 1.60 -0.67
N GLY A 29 -8.90 2.35 -0.61
CA GLY A 29 -8.33 2.78 0.66
C GLY A 29 -7.37 3.94 0.51
N GLN A 30 -6.77 4.33 1.62
CA GLN A 30 -5.74 5.34 1.67
C GLN A 30 -4.53 4.82 2.44
N VAL A 31 -3.35 5.14 1.92
CA VAL A 31 -2.05 4.82 2.53
C VAL A 31 -1.23 6.09 2.69
N LEU A 32 -0.39 6.12 3.72
CA LEU A 32 0.63 7.14 3.86
C LEU A 32 1.93 6.59 3.26
N LEU A 33 2.37 7.15 2.14
CA LEU A 33 3.59 6.76 1.44
C LEU A 33 4.44 8.00 1.14
N ASP A 34 5.71 7.95 1.52
CA ASP A 34 6.67 9.07 1.39
C ASP A 34 6.15 10.40 1.99
N GLY A 35 5.38 10.30 3.08
CA GLY A 35 4.80 11.46 3.77
C GLY A 35 3.61 12.11 3.06
N ALA A 36 3.10 11.49 1.99
CA ALA A 36 1.90 11.91 1.28
C ALA A 36 0.80 10.84 1.38
N TRP A 37 -0.45 11.29 1.37
CA TRP A 37 -1.61 10.41 1.33
C TRP A 37 -1.89 10.01 -0.12
N TRP A 38 -1.99 8.70 -0.35
CA TRP A 38 -2.28 8.10 -1.64
C TRP A 38 -3.57 7.30 -1.58
N ASP A 39 -4.41 7.48 -2.60
CA ASP A 39 -5.54 6.59 -2.83
C ASP A 39 -5.02 5.26 -3.39
N VAL A 40 -5.57 4.17 -2.88
CA VAL A 40 -5.21 2.81 -3.30
C VAL A 40 -6.44 2.02 -3.72
N LEU A 41 -6.24 1.09 -4.65
CA LEU A 41 -7.27 0.19 -5.15
C LEU A 41 -6.78 -1.25 -5.03
N GLY A 42 -7.53 -2.08 -4.33
CA GLY A 42 -7.29 -3.52 -4.25
C GLY A 42 -7.54 -4.16 -5.61
N ARG A 43 -6.54 -4.91 -6.11
CA ARG A 43 -6.62 -5.54 -7.43
C ARG A 43 -7.70 -6.64 -7.51
N ASP A 44 -7.66 -7.56 -6.55
CA ASP A 44 -8.49 -8.77 -6.56
C ASP A 44 -9.25 -8.98 -5.24
N THR A 45 -8.94 -8.19 -4.21
CA THR A 45 -9.49 -8.34 -2.87
C THR A 45 -9.86 -6.99 -2.26
N PRO A 46 -10.94 -6.92 -1.46
CA PRO A 46 -11.21 -5.76 -0.62
C PRO A 46 -10.02 -5.41 0.26
N LEU A 47 -9.88 -4.13 0.56
CA LEU A 47 -8.87 -3.62 1.47
C LEU A 47 -9.45 -3.54 2.89
N ALA A 48 -8.58 -3.75 3.87
CA ALA A 48 -8.93 -3.60 5.29
C ALA A 48 -7.94 -2.63 5.96
N GLU A 49 -8.42 -1.88 6.95
CA GLU A 49 -7.56 -1.00 7.74
C GLU A 49 -6.53 -1.82 8.52
N GLY A 50 -5.28 -1.36 8.56
CA GLY A 50 -4.15 -2.08 9.15
C GLY A 50 -3.60 -3.22 8.28
N GLN A 51 -4.20 -3.49 7.11
CA GLN A 51 -3.71 -4.53 6.21
C GLN A 51 -2.41 -4.11 5.53
N LEU A 52 -1.44 -5.03 5.49
CA LEU A 52 -0.23 -4.87 4.69
C LEU A 52 -0.54 -5.18 3.22
N VAL A 53 -0.22 -4.25 2.34
CA VAL A 53 -0.44 -4.38 0.91
C VAL A 53 0.80 -3.97 0.15
N ARG A 54 0.99 -4.55 -1.04
CA ARG A 54 2.11 -4.24 -1.92
C ARG A 54 1.61 -3.48 -3.13
N VAL A 55 2.25 -2.35 -3.45
CA VAL A 55 1.96 -1.60 -4.67
C VAL A 55 2.46 -2.40 -5.86
N VAL A 56 1.56 -2.76 -6.76
CA VAL A 56 1.87 -3.56 -7.97
C VAL A 56 1.82 -2.74 -9.24
N ASP A 57 1.03 -1.67 -9.23
CA ASP A 57 0.85 -0.80 -10.37
C ASP A 57 0.39 0.59 -9.92
N ARG A 58 0.45 1.57 -10.81
CA ARG A 58 -0.07 2.93 -10.57
C ARG A 58 -0.91 3.36 -11.76
N GLN A 59 -2.17 3.71 -11.48
CA GLN A 59 -3.09 4.29 -12.45
C GLN A 59 -3.32 5.77 -12.09
N ASP A 60 -2.71 6.68 -12.84
CA ASP A 60 -2.74 8.14 -12.62
C ASP A 60 -2.28 8.57 -11.22
N LEU A 61 -3.23 8.72 -10.29
CA LEU A 61 -3.02 9.13 -8.90
C LEU A 61 -3.48 8.07 -7.89
N VAL A 62 -3.86 6.89 -8.39
CA VAL A 62 -4.31 5.75 -7.59
C VAL A 62 -3.28 4.63 -7.68
N LEU A 63 -2.84 4.10 -6.54
CA LEU A 63 -1.93 2.96 -6.51
C LEU A 63 -2.75 1.67 -6.51
N VAL A 64 -2.50 0.79 -7.47
CA VAL A 64 -3.07 -0.55 -7.44
C VAL A 64 -2.22 -1.39 -6.51
N VAL A 65 -2.89 -2.01 -5.54
CA VAL A 65 -2.23 -2.79 -4.50
C VAL A 65 -2.76 -4.21 -4.48
N GLU A 66 -1.88 -5.15 -4.18
CA GLU A 66 -2.23 -6.55 -3.88
C GLU A 66 -2.03 -6.82 -2.39
N HIS A 67 -2.70 -7.86 -1.89
CA HIS A 67 -2.45 -8.34 -0.54
C HIS A 67 -1.01 -8.87 -0.45
N ALA A 68 -0.17 -8.18 0.33
CA ALA A 68 1.12 -8.70 0.72
C ALA A 68 0.80 -9.76 1.77
N GLY A 69 0.74 -11.03 1.35
CA GLY A 69 0.42 -12.16 2.22
C GLY A 69 1.14 -12.06 3.56
N PRO A 70 0.52 -12.54 4.66
CA PRO A 70 1.05 -12.33 5.99
C PRO A 70 2.52 -12.73 6.03
N VAL A 71 3.39 -11.79 6.42
CA VAL A 71 4.77 -12.11 6.82
C VAL A 71 4.65 -13.13 7.94
N GLY A 72 4.83 -14.39 7.57
CA GLY A 72 4.92 -15.55 8.44
C GLY A 72 3.84 -15.65 9.52
N ASP A 73 2.76 -16.36 9.22
CA ASP A 73 2.34 -17.38 10.18
C ASP A 73 3.43 -18.46 10.22
N ARG A 74 4.55 -18.14 10.90
CA ARG A 74 5.30 -19.18 11.57
C ARG A 74 4.64 -19.26 12.95
N PRO A 75 3.80 -20.28 13.23
CA PRO A 75 3.48 -20.51 14.62
C PRO A 75 4.82 -20.66 15.36
N PRO A 76 5.03 -20.02 16.53
CA PRO A 76 6.05 -20.54 17.42
C PRO A 76 5.67 -22.02 17.59
N SER A 77 6.49 -22.91 17.04
CA SER A 77 6.44 -24.33 17.35
C SER A 77 6.55 -24.43 18.86
N GLU A 78 5.41 -24.47 19.52
CA GLU A 78 5.34 -24.83 20.92
C GLU A 78 5.44 -26.35 20.96
N LYS A 79 6.52 -26.80 21.61
CA LYS A 79 6.76 -28.14 22.20
C LYS A 79 7.44 -29.17 21.29
N GLU A 80 8.68 -29.50 21.63
CA GLU A 80 8.99 -30.68 22.46
C GLU A 80 10.15 -30.38 23.42
#